data_AF-A0A1J3K1V1-F1
#
_entry.id   AF-A0A1J3K1V1-F1
#
_cell.length_a   1.000
_cell.length_b   1.000
_cell.length_c   1.000
_cell.angle_alpha   90.00
_cell.angle_beta   90.00
_cell.angle_gamma   90.00
#
_symmetry.space_group_name_H-M   'P 1'
#
loop_
_entity.id
_entity.type
_entity.pdbx_description
1 polymer ?
#
loop_
_entity_poly.entity_id
_entity_poly.type
_entity_poly.pdbx_seq_one_letter_code
_entity_poly.pdbx_strand_id
1 'polypeptide(L)'
;MATSSGGLFDDMNVLGVIGYVLEKTRFIFLVPILNLLVNLCQVISLLLFIDAAYMAIVVAIVKIRGRTPQKVLKWESFKSDDVELAPSSNHPMVLIQIPIYNEKEVCQLSIRAVCKLSWPLDRMIVQVLDDSTDPHSKELVRLECKKWASEGINIKSEVRDSRNGYKAGALTAGMKHSYVEGCEYVVIFDADFQPEPDFLERTVPFLVYNSEIALVQAGWKYVNANECCMTRIQEMSLNYHFAVEQKSGSSIHGFFGFNGTAGVW
;
A
#
# COMPACT_ATOMS: atom_id res chain seq x y z
N MET A 1 -52.31 -60.37 21.97
CA MET A 1 -52.07 -59.13 21.20
C MET A 1 -51.36 -58.15 22.11
N ALA A 2 -50.04 -58.11 22.02
CA ALA A 2 -49.22 -57.09 22.68
C ALA A 2 -49.20 -55.86 21.78
N THR A 3 -49.69 -54.73 22.26
CA THR A 3 -49.48 -53.44 21.60
C THR A 3 -48.56 -52.60 22.47
N SER A 4 -47.29 -52.64 22.08
CA SER A 4 -46.24 -51.66 22.30
C SER A 4 -46.77 -50.21 22.30
N SER A 5 -46.99 -49.64 23.48
CA SER A 5 -47.26 -48.20 23.66
C SER A 5 -46.35 -47.52 24.70
N GLY A 6 -45.47 -48.27 25.38
CA GLY A 6 -44.62 -47.76 26.46
C GLY A 6 -43.37 -47.01 26.00
N GLY A 7 -42.78 -47.34 24.84
CA GLY A 7 -41.49 -46.74 24.42
C GLY A 7 -41.59 -45.31 23.90
N LEU A 8 -42.66 -44.97 23.18
CA LEU A 8 -42.81 -43.65 22.54
C LEU A 8 -43.00 -42.51 23.57
N PHE A 9 -43.69 -42.79 24.69
CA PHE A 9 -43.93 -41.82 25.75
C PHE A 9 -42.68 -41.59 26.62
N ASP A 10 -41.88 -42.63 26.88
CA ASP A 10 -40.60 -42.49 27.59
C ASP A 10 -39.55 -41.77 26.74
N ASP A 11 -39.45 -42.07 25.44
CA ASP A 11 -38.53 -41.39 24.51
C ASP A 11 -38.88 -39.90 24.36
N MET A 12 -40.17 -39.54 24.32
CA MET A 12 -40.62 -38.14 24.33
C MET A 12 -40.25 -37.39 25.61
N ASN A 13 -40.23 -38.09 26.76
CA ASN A 13 -39.86 -37.52 28.05
C ASN A 13 -38.33 -37.31 28.15
N VAL A 14 -37.54 -38.27 27.66
CA VAL A 14 -36.07 -38.18 27.61
C VAL A 14 -35.63 -37.08 26.65
N LEU A 15 -36.23 -36.97 25.46
CA LEU A 15 -36.00 -35.87 24.52
C LEU A 15 -36.37 -34.51 25.13
N GLY A 16 -37.46 -34.44 25.89
CA GLY A 16 -37.87 -33.23 26.62
C GLY A 16 -36.87 -32.82 27.72
N VAL A 17 -36.36 -33.77 28.48
CA VAL A 17 -35.33 -33.53 29.52
C VAL A 17 -34.00 -33.12 28.89
N ILE A 18 -33.57 -33.80 27.82
CA ILE A 18 -32.36 -33.43 27.08
C ILE A 18 -32.50 -32.01 26.49
N GLY A 19 -33.66 -31.69 25.91
CA GLY A 19 -33.98 -30.36 25.40
C GLY A 19 -33.95 -29.29 26.49
N TYR A 20 -34.56 -29.55 27.65
CA TYR A 20 -34.55 -28.64 28.80
C TYR A 20 -33.15 -28.43 29.38
N VAL A 21 -32.35 -29.49 29.48
CA VAL A 21 -30.96 -29.41 29.97
C VAL A 21 -30.09 -28.64 28.97
N LEU A 22 -30.25 -28.88 27.66
CA LEU A 22 -29.59 -28.12 26.59
C LEU A 22 -29.98 -26.64 26.61
N GLU A 23 -31.27 -26.33 26.80
CA GLU A 23 -31.77 -24.96 26.87
C GLU A 23 -31.22 -24.24 28.12
N LYS A 24 -31.23 -24.91 29.28
CA LYS A 24 -30.63 -24.37 30.50
C LYS A 24 -29.12 -24.19 30.40
N THR A 25 -28.39 -25.15 29.83
CA THR A 25 -26.93 -25.01 29.64
C THR A 25 -26.59 -23.90 28.65
N ARG A 26 -27.36 -23.75 27.56
CA ARG A 26 -27.23 -22.62 26.64
C ARG A 26 -27.50 -21.30 27.37
N PHE A 27 -28.54 -21.21 28.18
CA PHE A 27 -28.84 -19.97 28.90
C PHE A 27 -27.81 -19.65 30.00
N ILE A 28 -27.28 -20.65 30.70
CA ILE A 28 -26.34 -20.45 31.82
C ILE A 28 -24.92 -20.15 31.31
N PHE A 29 -24.49 -20.76 30.20
CA PHE A 29 -23.11 -20.60 29.71
C PHE A 29 -23.04 -19.76 28.43
N LEU A 30 -23.88 -20.05 27.43
CA LEU A 30 -23.80 -19.38 26.12
C LEU A 30 -24.22 -17.90 26.23
N VAL A 31 -25.31 -17.59 26.96
CA VAL A 31 -25.81 -16.21 27.04
C VAL A 31 -24.84 -15.27 27.76
N PRO A 32 -24.23 -15.60 28.92
CA PRO A 32 -23.21 -14.74 29.54
C PRO A 32 -21.96 -14.58 28.68
N ILE A 33 -21.51 -15.64 28.01
CA ILE A 33 -20.37 -15.57 27.09
C ILE A 33 -20.69 -14.66 25.91
N LEU A 34 -21.86 -14.81 25.28
CA LEU A 34 -22.29 -13.94 24.19
C LEU A 34 -22.45 -12.48 24.64
N ASN A 35 -23.05 -12.24 25.81
CA ASN A 35 -23.15 -10.88 26.37
C ASN A 35 -21.77 -10.27 26.64
N LEU A 36 -20.82 -11.06 27.16
CA LEU A 36 -19.44 -10.61 27.34
C LEU A 36 -18.82 -10.24 25.99
N LEU A 37 -18.93 -11.09 24.96
CA LEU A 37 -18.42 -10.82 23.62
C LEU A 37 -19.06 -9.59 22.99
N VAL A 38 -20.37 -9.42 23.12
CA VAL A 38 -21.09 -8.23 22.62
C VAL A 38 -20.61 -6.97 23.32
N ASN A 39 -20.49 -7.01 24.65
CA ASN A 39 -19.97 -5.87 25.42
C ASN A 39 -18.53 -5.53 25.03
N LEU A 40 -17.67 -6.54 24.80
CA LEU A 40 -16.31 -6.35 24.31
C LEU A 40 -16.32 -5.70 22.91
N CYS A 41 -17.14 -6.20 21.99
CA CYS A 41 -17.30 -5.61 20.66
C CYS A 41 -17.78 -4.15 20.72
N GLN A 42 -18.69 -3.82 21.64
CA GLN A 42 -19.17 -2.45 21.86
C GLN A 42 -18.04 -1.54 22.36
N VAL A 43 -17.25 -1.99 23.33
CA VAL A 43 -16.09 -1.25 23.83
C VAL A 43 -15.07 -1.01 22.71
N ILE A 44 -14.72 -2.03 21.94
CA ILE A 44 -13.79 -1.90 20.80
C ILE A 44 -14.36 -0.93 19.75
N SER A 45 -15.65 -1.04 19.42
CA SER A 45 -16.30 -0.14 18.46
C SER A 45 -16.28 1.32 18.93
N LEU A 46 -16.50 1.56 20.23
CA LEU A 46 -16.42 2.89 20.81
C LEU A 46 -14.99 3.45 20.75
N LEU A 47 -13.98 2.63 21.05
CA LEU A 47 -12.58 3.03 20.95
C LEU A 47 -12.19 3.40 19.51
N LEU A 48 -12.57 2.58 18.53
CA LEU A 48 -12.35 2.86 17.10
C LEU A 48 -13.06 4.15 16.66
N PHE A 49 -14.27 4.39 17.16
CA PHE A 49 -15.00 5.63 16.87
C PHE A 49 -14.30 6.87 17.45
N ILE A 50 -13.82 6.79 18.70
CA ILE A 50 -13.09 7.88 19.35
C ILE A 50 -11.82 8.20 18.57
N ASP A 51 -11.05 7.18 18.17
CA ASP A 51 -9.83 7.34 17.39
C ASP A 51 -10.10 7.98 16.02
N ALA A 52 -11.11 7.48 15.30
CA ALA A 52 -11.54 8.05 14.02
C ALA A 52 -11.99 9.51 14.16
N ALA A 53 -12.74 9.85 15.20
CA ALA A 53 -13.18 11.21 15.49
C ALA A 53 -12.00 12.14 15.82
N TYR A 54 -11.05 11.66 16.63
CA TYR A 54 -9.83 12.38 16.96
C TYR A 54 -9.03 12.73 15.69
N MET A 55 -8.76 11.74 14.82
CA MET A 55 -8.04 11.96 13.57
C MET A 55 -8.78 12.93 12.63
N ALA A 56 -10.11 12.81 12.54
CA ALA A 56 -10.92 13.74 11.75
C ALA A 56 -10.82 15.19 12.26
N ILE A 57 -10.83 15.39 13.58
CA ILE A 57 -10.66 16.71 14.21
C ILE A 57 -9.27 17.27 13.90
N VAL A 58 -8.20 16.48 14.04
CA VAL A 58 -6.83 16.90 13.71
C VAL A 58 -6.75 17.37 12.25
N VAL A 59 -7.24 16.56 11.31
CA VAL A 59 -7.23 16.90 9.89
C VAL A 59 -8.08 18.14 9.59
N ALA A 60 -9.23 18.31 10.25
CA ALA A 60 -10.04 19.51 10.12
C ALA A 60 -9.28 20.75 10.58
N ILE A 61 -8.61 20.71 11.74
CA ILE A 61 -7.78 21.81 12.25
C ILE A 61 -6.64 22.14 11.27
N VAL A 62 -5.94 21.12 10.76
CA VAL A 62 -4.85 21.30 9.77
C VAL A 62 -5.37 21.99 8.51
N LYS A 63 -6.53 21.58 8.00
CA LYS A 63 -7.18 22.18 6.83
C LYS A 63 -7.62 23.63 7.09
N ILE A 64 -8.28 23.89 8.22
CA ILE A 64 -8.73 25.25 8.61
C ILE A 64 -7.56 26.21 8.75
N ARG A 65 -6.43 25.73 9.32
CA ARG A 65 -5.21 26.54 9.46
C ARG A 65 -4.40 26.64 8.16
N GLY A 66 -4.85 26.01 7.07
CA GLY A 66 -4.16 26.04 5.77
C GLY A 66 -2.74 25.49 5.82
N ARG A 67 -2.43 24.60 6.78
CA ARG A 67 -1.13 23.96 6.94
C ARG A 67 -0.99 22.84 5.91
N THR A 68 -0.18 23.09 4.89
CA THR A 68 0.20 22.07 3.89
C THR A 68 1.66 21.66 4.13
N PRO A 69 2.07 20.44 3.73
CA PRO A 69 3.45 20.01 3.85
C PRO A 69 4.44 21.03 3.27
N GLN A 70 4.14 21.62 2.10
CA GLN A 70 4.97 22.64 1.44
C GLN A 70 5.14 23.94 2.24
N LYS A 71 4.23 24.24 3.19
CA LYS A 71 4.31 25.44 4.04
C LYS A 71 5.00 25.17 5.37
N VAL A 72 4.96 23.92 5.83
CA VAL A 72 5.51 23.51 7.13
C VAL A 72 6.94 23.01 6.96
N LEU A 73 7.20 22.28 5.88
CA LEU A 73 8.49 21.72 5.52
C LEU A 73 9.12 22.56 4.41
N LYS A 74 10.45 22.54 4.34
CA LYS A 74 11.17 23.18 3.25
C LYS A 74 10.88 22.42 1.97
N TRP A 75 10.42 23.12 0.95
CA TRP A 75 10.16 22.56 -0.36
C TRP A 75 10.55 23.58 -1.41
N GLU A 76 11.48 23.21 -2.27
CA GLU A 76 11.91 24.00 -3.42
C GLU A 76 11.94 23.07 -4.64
N SER A 77 11.43 23.55 -5.77
CA SER A 77 11.43 22.79 -7.02
C SER A 77 12.85 22.68 -7.55
N PHE A 78 13.25 21.51 -8.06
CA PHE A 78 14.54 21.35 -8.74
C PHE A 78 14.56 21.95 -10.15
N LYS A 79 13.38 22.25 -10.71
CA LYS A 79 13.26 22.98 -11.98
C LYS A 79 13.77 24.42 -11.79
N SER A 80 14.87 24.76 -12.45
CA SER A 80 15.25 26.16 -12.69
C SER A 80 14.39 26.72 -13.81
N ASP A 81 14.01 28.00 -13.71
CA ASP A 81 13.37 28.74 -14.81
C ASP A 81 14.33 28.92 -16.01
N ASP A 82 15.64 28.79 -15.78
CA ASP A 82 16.67 28.79 -16.81
C ASP A 82 17.02 27.35 -17.22
N VAL A 83 16.31 26.84 -18.22
CA VAL A 83 16.45 25.48 -18.78
C VAL A 83 17.85 25.21 -19.36
N GLU A 84 18.63 26.26 -19.66
CA GLU A 84 20.00 26.14 -20.17
C GLU A 84 21.08 26.02 -19.08
N LEU A 85 20.77 26.26 -17.79
CA LEU A 85 21.78 26.44 -16.75
C LEU A 85 21.63 25.59 -15.48
N ALA A 86 20.50 24.91 -15.22
CA ALA A 86 20.51 23.90 -14.15
C ALA A 86 21.29 22.68 -14.63
N PRO A 87 22.48 22.41 -14.06
CA PRO A 87 23.14 21.17 -14.37
C PRO A 87 22.27 20.05 -13.77
N SER A 88 22.22 18.89 -14.44
CA SER A 88 21.63 17.68 -13.87
C SER A 88 22.22 17.34 -12.48
N SER A 89 23.36 17.95 -12.12
CA SER A 89 24.02 17.84 -10.81
C SER A 89 23.18 18.19 -9.60
N ASN A 90 22.14 19.01 -9.72
CA ASN A 90 21.33 19.38 -8.55
C ASN A 90 20.28 18.32 -8.20
N HIS A 91 20.00 17.38 -9.11
CA HIS A 91 19.07 16.30 -8.85
C HIS A 91 19.83 15.12 -8.23
N PRO A 92 19.39 14.60 -7.08
CA PRO A 92 19.99 13.41 -6.50
C PRO A 92 19.76 12.19 -7.39
N MET A 93 20.64 11.20 -7.27
CA MET A 93 20.47 9.91 -7.96
C MET A 93 19.31 9.12 -7.33
N VAL A 94 18.31 8.76 -8.13
CA VAL A 94 17.12 8.02 -7.67
C VAL A 94 17.07 6.63 -8.29
N LEU A 95 16.97 5.59 -7.46
CA LEU A 95 16.61 4.24 -7.88
C LEU A 95 15.09 4.07 -7.85
N ILE A 96 14.51 3.53 -8.92
CA ILE A 96 13.09 3.21 -8.99
C ILE A 96 12.94 1.71 -9.18
N GLN A 97 12.43 1.01 -8.17
CA GLN A 97 12.23 -0.43 -8.18
C GLN A 97 10.79 -0.80 -8.52
N ILE A 98 10.63 -1.73 -9.46
CA ILE A 98 9.34 -2.30 -9.87
C ILE A 98 9.41 -3.83 -9.72
N PRO A 99 8.99 -4.41 -8.57
CA PRO A 99 8.84 -5.86 -8.45
C PRO A 99 7.65 -6.37 -9.26
N ILE A 100 7.87 -7.40 -10.08
CA ILE A 100 6.86 -8.00 -10.97
C ILE A 100 6.78 -9.51 -10.73
N TYR A 101 5.55 -10.03 -10.68
CA TYR A 101 5.28 -11.47 -10.60
C TYR A 101 4.01 -11.87 -11.38
N ASN A 102 4.19 -12.38 -12.60
CA ASN A 102 3.12 -12.86 -13.49
C ASN A 102 2.01 -11.81 -13.79
N GLU A 103 2.35 -10.52 -13.81
CA GLU A 103 1.41 -9.40 -14.01
C GLU A 103 1.40 -8.89 -15.46
N LYS A 104 1.06 -9.77 -16.40
CA LYS A 104 1.14 -9.51 -17.85
C LYS A 104 0.29 -8.34 -18.33
N GLU A 105 -0.86 -8.07 -17.70
CA GLU A 105 -1.81 -7.05 -18.14
C GLU A 105 -1.38 -5.62 -17.79
N VAL A 106 -0.62 -5.47 -16.71
CA VAL A 106 -0.33 -4.15 -16.10
C VAL A 106 1.16 -3.79 -16.17
N CYS A 107 2.07 -4.76 -16.27
CA CYS A 107 3.52 -4.51 -16.26
C CYS A 107 3.96 -3.49 -17.31
N GLN A 108 3.45 -3.57 -18.55
CA GLN A 108 3.84 -2.64 -19.60
C GLN A 108 3.37 -1.20 -19.31
N LEU A 109 2.19 -1.04 -18.72
CA LEU A 109 1.64 0.26 -18.35
C LEU A 109 2.45 0.87 -17.19
N SER A 110 2.79 0.07 -16.19
CA SER A 110 3.60 0.51 -15.04
C SER A 110 5.02 0.89 -15.44
N ILE A 111 5.73 0.02 -16.19
CA ILE A 111 7.08 0.32 -16.69
C ILE A 111 7.06 1.60 -17.53
N ARG A 112 6.07 1.74 -18.43
CA ARG A 112 5.91 2.96 -19.24
C ARG A 112 5.66 4.21 -18.40
N ALA A 113 4.86 4.13 -17.35
CA ALA A 113 4.58 5.27 -16.48
C ALA A 113 5.84 5.70 -15.72
N VAL A 114 6.60 4.74 -15.19
CA VAL A 114 7.87 4.99 -14.51
C VAL A 114 8.92 5.59 -15.44
N CYS A 115 9.08 5.06 -16.66
CA CYS A 115 10.03 5.60 -17.64
C CYS A 115 9.68 7.03 -18.12
N LYS A 116 8.46 7.51 -17.84
CA LYS A 116 7.98 8.85 -18.19
C LYS A 116 8.02 9.86 -17.04
N LEU A 117 8.57 9.47 -15.89
CA LEU A 117 8.78 10.42 -14.80
C LEU A 117 9.65 11.57 -15.28
N SER A 118 9.26 12.78 -14.89
CA SER A 118 9.98 14.02 -15.15
C SER A 118 11.16 14.10 -14.19
N TRP A 119 12.28 13.51 -14.61
CA TRP A 119 13.56 13.52 -13.89
C TRP A 119 14.70 13.43 -14.91
N PRO A 120 15.89 14.00 -14.64
CA PRO A 120 17.01 13.88 -15.57
C PRO A 120 17.37 12.40 -15.82
N LEU A 121 17.53 12.03 -17.10
CA LEU A 121 17.74 10.62 -17.50
C LEU A 121 19.03 10.02 -16.93
N ASP A 122 20.05 10.86 -16.72
CA ASP A 122 21.32 10.51 -16.09
C ASP A 122 21.24 10.42 -14.55
N ARG A 123 20.10 10.85 -13.96
CA ARG A 123 19.85 10.89 -12.50
C ARG A 123 18.79 9.92 -12.01
N MET A 124 18.26 9.07 -12.89
CA MET A 124 17.36 7.97 -12.49
C MET A 124 17.83 6.63 -13.03
N ILE A 125 17.62 5.58 -12.23
CA ILE A 125 17.82 4.19 -12.61
C ILE A 125 16.52 3.45 -12.39
N VAL A 126 15.95 2.86 -13.44
CA VAL A 126 14.76 2.00 -13.33
C VAL A 126 15.21 0.57 -13.19
N GLN A 127 14.86 -0.10 -12.10
CA GLN A 127 15.18 -1.50 -11.82
C GLN A 127 13.89 -2.31 -11.79
N VAL A 128 13.66 -3.11 -12.83
CA VAL A 128 12.55 -4.05 -12.92
C VAL A 128 13.01 -5.39 -12.36
N LEU A 129 12.39 -5.83 -11.26
CA LEU A 129 12.74 -7.04 -10.53
C LEU A 129 11.71 -8.12 -10.86
N ASP A 130 12.01 -8.98 -11.84
CA ASP A 130 11.05 -9.96 -12.37
C ASP A 130 11.24 -11.34 -11.75
N ASP A 131 10.30 -11.71 -10.89
CA ASP A 131 10.21 -13.03 -10.25
C ASP A 131 9.23 -13.97 -10.95
N SER A 132 8.70 -13.57 -12.11
CA SER A 132 7.67 -14.32 -12.84
C SER A 132 8.12 -15.76 -13.11
N THR A 133 7.16 -16.67 -13.20
CA THR A 133 7.39 -18.07 -13.62
C THR A 133 6.85 -18.34 -15.01
N ASP A 134 5.86 -17.55 -15.43
CA ASP A 134 5.25 -17.64 -16.75
C ASP A 134 6.21 -17.10 -17.83
N PRO A 135 6.58 -17.93 -18.85
CA PRO A 135 7.49 -17.50 -19.92
C PRO A 135 6.97 -16.29 -20.71
N HIS A 136 5.66 -16.19 -20.89
CA HIS A 136 5.06 -15.08 -21.64
C HIS A 136 5.21 -13.76 -20.87
N SER A 137 4.94 -13.76 -19.56
CA SER A 137 5.15 -12.60 -18.69
C SER A 137 6.61 -12.13 -18.68
N LYS A 138 7.58 -13.07 -18.58
CA LYS A 138 9.01 -12.74 -18.66
C LYS A 138 9.38 -12.08 -19.97
N GLU A 139 8.88 -12.62 -21.08
CA GLU A 139 9.18 -12.09 -22.40
C GLU A 139 8.60 -10.69 -22.59
N LEU A 140 7.39 -10.44 -22.10
CA LEU A 140 6.79 -9.10 -22.13
C LEU A 140 7.63 -8.07 -21.37
N VAL A 141 8.03 -8.39 -20.12
CA VAL A 141 8.87 -7.50 -19.31
C VAL A 141 10.21 -7.23 -20.01
N ARG A 142 10.85 -8.28 -20.53
CA ARG A 142 12.14 -8.19 -21.23
C ARG A 142 12.05 -7.31 -22.48
N LEU A 143 11.00 -7.47 -23.29
CA LEU A 143 10.79 -6.67 -24.50
C LEU A 143 10.52 -5.21 -24.17
N GLU A 144 9.68 -4.92 -23.17
CA GLU A 144 9.40 -3.54 -22.76
C GLU A 144 10.65 -2.86 -22.19
N CYS A 145 11.44 -3.56 -21.36
CA CYS A 145 12.71 -3.04 -20.85
C CYS A 145 13.70 -2.75 -21.99
N LYS A 146 13.82 -3.66 -22.97
CA LYS A 146 14.71 -3.47 -24.12
C LYS A 146 14.31 -2.26 -24.97
N LYS A 147 13.00 -2.03 -25.14
CA LYS A 147 12.47 -0.88 -25.85
C LYS A 147 12.85 0.42 -25.14
N TRP A 148 12.59 0.57 -23.84
CA TRP A 148 12.96 1.79 -23.11
C TRP A 148 14.46 2.01 -23.01
N ALA A 149 15.24 0.93 -22.90
CA ALA A 149 16.71 1.03 -22.98
C ALA A 149 17.17 1.61 -24.33
N SER A 150 16.51 1.25 -25.44
CA SER A 150 16.82 1.81 -26.77
C SER A 150 16.41 3.28 -26.92
N GLU A 151 15.49 3.76 -26.09
CA GLU A 151 15.09 5.18 -26.01
C GLU A 151 16.01 6.00 -25.09
N GLY A 152 17.05 5.38 -24.52
CA GLY A 152 18.06 6.06 -23.69
C GLY A 152 17.76 6.08 -22.19
N ILE A 153 16.69 5.41 -21.74
CA ILE A 153 16.39 5.26 -20.32
C ILE A 153 17.36 4.25 -19.68
N ASN A 154 17.93 4.59 -18.53
CA ASN A 154 18.74 3.65 -17.76
C ASN A 154 17.86 2.64 -17.01
N ILE A 155 17.34 1.66 -17.75
CA ILE A 155 16.50 0.57 -17.23
C ILE A 155 17.29 -0.74 -17.15
N LYS A 156 17.16 -1.45 -16.03
CA LYS A 156 17.76 -2.75 -15.73
C LYS A 156 16.66 -3.75 -15.44
N SER A 157 16.71 -4.91 -16.09
CA SER A 157 15.82 -6.04 -15.79
C SER A 157 16.65 -7.09 -15.07
N GLU A 158 16.29 -7.35 -13.83
CA GLU A 158 16.97 -8.29 -12.96
C GLU A 158 16.05 -9.46 -12.64
N VAL A 159 16.59 -10.67 -12.79
CA VAL A 159 15.90 -11.93 -12.51
C VAL A 159 16.76 -12.70 -11.52
N ARG A 160 16.12 -13.31 -10.52
CA ARG A 160 16.82 -14.12 -9.51
C ARG A 160 16.39 -15.59 -9.58
N ASP A 161 17.28 -16.46 -9.11
CA ASP A 161 17.05 -17.91 -9.15
C ASP A 161 16.07 -18.40 -8.08
N SER A 162 15.93 -17.68 -6.97
CA SER A 162 15.11 -18.08 -5.83
C SER A 162 14.16 -16.97 -5.40
N ARG A 163 12.89 -17.32 -5.22
CA ARG A 163 11.82 -16.42 -4.73
C ARG A 163 11.78 -16.28 -3.20
N ASN A 164 12.86 -16.61 -2.51
CA ASN A 164 12.93 -16.48 -1.05
C ASN A 164 12.67 -15.03 -0.61
N GLY A 165 11.76 -14.84 0.35
CA GLY A 165 11.36 -13.52 0.84
C GLY A 165 10.40 -12.76 -0.09
N TYR A 166 9.89 -13.37 -1.16
CA TYR A 166 8.92 -12.78 -2.08
C TYR A 166 9.33 -11.36 -2.51
N LYS A 167 8.39 -10.39 -2.50
CA LYS A 167 8.62 -8.98 -2.86
C LYS A 167 9.79 -8.37 -2.07
N ALA A 168 9.82 -8.51 -0.75
CA ALA A 168 10.88 -7.95 0.09
C ALA A 168 12.26 -8.56 -0.26
N GLY A 169 12.30 -9.86 -0.55
CA GLY A 169 13.52 -10.53 -1.00
C GLY A 169 14.00 -10.05 -2.37
N ALA A 170 13.09 -9.78 -3.31
CA ALA A 170 13.42 -9.24 -4.62
C ALA A 170 14.01 -7.84 -4.51
N LEU A 171 13.36 -6.96 -3.74
CA LEU A 171 13.84 -5.60 -3.46
C LEU A 171 15.24 -5.62 -2.80
N THR A 172 15.42 -6.47 -1.79
CA THR A 172 16.71 -6.65 -1.10
C THR A 172 17.80 -7.16 -2.02
N ALA A 173 17.49 -8.08 -2.94
CA ALA A 173 18.44 -8.55 -3.95
C ALA A 173 18.80 -7.44 -4.94
N GLY A 174 17.81 -6.66 -5.38
CA GLY A 174 18.00 -5.51 -6.25
C GLY A 174 18.96 -4.46 -5.70
N MET A 175 18.95 -4.24 -4.37
CA MET A 175 19.85 -3.30 -3.70
C MET A 175 21.33 -3.75 -3.69
N LYS A 176 21.65 -5.01 -4.05
CA LYS A 176 23.03 -5.54 -4.03
C LYS A 176 23.80 -5.28 -5.31
N HIS A 177 23.16 -4.75 -6.35
CA HIS A 177 23.83 -4.49 -7.62
C HIS A 177 24.72 -3.25 -7.52
N SER A 178 25.93 -3.31 -8.07
CA SER A 178 26.93 -2.24 -7.94
C SER A 178 26.47 -0.89 -8.53
N TYR A 179 25.59 -0.91 -9.53
CA TYR A 179 25.05 0.31 -10.12
C TYR A 179 24.05 1.04 -9.20
N VAL A 180 23.62 0.42 -8.09
CA VAL A 180 22.73 1.02 -7.09
C VAL A 180 23.49 1.78 -6.01
N GLU A 181 24.78 1.49 -5.80
CA GLU A 181 25.57 2.06 -4.69
C GLU A 181 25.65 3.60 -4.70
N GLY A 182 25.45 4.23 -5.86
CA GLY A 182 25.43 5.69 -6.01
C GLY A 182 24.05 6.33 -5.93
N CYS A 183 22.98 5.56 -5.71
CA CYS A 183 21.63 6.09 -5.54
C CYS A 183 21.44 6.65 -4.13
N GLU A 184 21.01 7.90 -4.03
CA GLU A 184 20.76 8.59 -2.77
C GLU A 184 19.37 8.29 -2.23
N TYR A 185 18.41 8.06 -3.12
CA TYR A 185 17.02 7.74 -2.78
C TYR A 185 16.51 6.53 -3.55
N VAL A 186 15.58 5.82 -2.93
CA VAL A 186 14.89 4.66 -3.51
C VAL A 186 13.39 4.90 -3.53
N VAL A 187 12.76 4.54 -4.65
CA VAL A 187 11.30 4.53 -4.82
C VAL A 187 10.86 3.13 -5.17
N ILE A 188 9.76 2.66 -4.57
CA ILE A 188 9.12 1.41 -4.97
C ILE A 188 7.78 1.70 -5.60
N PHE A 189 7.51 1.07 -6.74
CA PHE A 189 6.18 0.99 -7.33
C PHE A 189 5.79 -0.47 -7.56
N ASP A 190 4.60 -0.87 -7.14
CA ASP A 190 4.02 -2.15 -7.55
C ASP A 190 3.75 -2.20 -9.07
N ALA A 191 3.67 -3.41 -9.62
CA ALA A 191 3.58 -3.64 -11.06
C ALA A 191 2.31 -3.08 -11.74
N ASP A 192 1.31 -2.69 -10.96
CA ASP A 192 0.07 -2.05 -11.41
C ASP A 192 0.05 -0.53 -11.20
N PHE A 193 1.09 0.04 -10.56
CA PHE A 193 1.16 1.47 -10.30
C PHE A 193 1.58 2.25 -11.53
N GLN A 194 0.85 3.33 -11.77
CA GLN A 194 1.11 4.29 -12.84
C GLN A 194 1.34 5.67 -12.19
N PRO A 195 2.56 5.99 -11.75
CA PRO A 195 2.83 7.28 -11.13
C PRO A 195 2.64 8.43 -12.13
N GLU A 196 2.18 9.57 -11.61
CA GLU A 196 2.12 10.81 -12.39
C GLU A 196 3.54 11.27 -12.76
N PRO A 197 3.75 11.92 -13.93
CA PRO A 197 5.09 12.33 -14.36
C PRO A 197 5.83 13.21 -13.35
N ASP A 198 5.12 14.00 -12.54
CA ASP A 198 5.70 14.90 -11.54
C ASP A 198 5.95 14.25 -10.17
N PHE A 199 5.82 12.92 -10.05
CA PHE A 199 5.91 12.22 -8.77
C PHE A 199 7.21 12.51 -8.01
N LEU A 200 8.37 12.40 -8.68
CA LEU A 200 9.68 12.62 -8.04
C LEU A 200 9.87 14.07 -7.61
N GLU A 201 9.48 15.03 -8.46
CA GLU A 201 9.49 16.46 -8.18
C GLU A 201 8.62 16.85 -6.97
N ARG A 202 7.56 16.08 -6.71
CA ARG A 202 6.66 16.31 -5.58
C ARG A 202 7.07 15.59 -4.30
N THR A 203 8.03 14.68 -4.36
CA THR A 203 8.41 13.82 -3.23
C THR A 203 9.85 14.04 -2.79
N VAL A 204 10.81 13.92 -3.70
CA VAL A 204 12.26 14.00 -3.42
C VAL A 204 12.68 15.31 -2.74
N PRO A 205 12.18 16.51 -3.11
CA PRO A 205 12.59 17.74 -2.43
C PRO A 205 12.36 17.75 -0.92
N PHE A 206 11.31 17.06 -0.43
CA PHE A 206 11.06 16.99 1.00
C PHE A 206 12.19 16.26 1.74
N LEU A 207 12.77 15.22 1.14
CA LEU A 207 13.91 14.49 1.74
C LEU A 207 15.20 15.31 1.65
N VAL A 208 15.46 15.92 0.50
CA VAL A 208 16.69 16.70 0.27
C VAL A 208 16.80 17.91 1.19
N TYR A 209 15.72 18.67 1.35
CA TYR A 209 15.77 19.93 2.11
C TYR A 209 15.45 19.78 3.60
N ASN A 210 15.08 18.58 4.06
CA ASN A 210 14.71 18.33 5.45
C ASN A 210 15.35 17.03 5.95
N SER A 211 16.53 17.14 6.57
CA SER A 211 17.31 15.99 7.08
C SER A 211 16.63 15.17 8.18
N GLU A 212 15.53 15.67 8.75
CA GLU A 212 14.74 14.96 9.76
C GLU A 212 13.67 14.03 9.14
N ILE A 213 13.49 14.08 7.81
CA ILE A 213 12.51 13.25 7.10
C ILE A 213 13.23 12.03 6.53
N ALA A 214 12.76 10.85 6.93
CA ALA A 214 13.32 9.58 6.47
C ALA A 214 12.49 8.88 5.38
N LEU A 215 11.22 9.29 5.16
CA LEU A 215 10.35 8.65 4.18
C LEU A 215 9.22 9.60 3.78
N VAL A 216 8.92 9.66 2.48
CA VAL A 216 7.76 10.33 1.90
C VAL A 216 6.84 9.28 1.30
N GLN A 217 5.67 9.09 1.90
CA GLN A 217 4.63 8.19 1.38
C GLN A 217 3.61 8.99 0.57
N ALA A 218 3.45 8.65 -0.71
CA ALA A 218 2.35 9.18 -1.51
C ALA A 218 1.08 8.34 -1.30
N GLY A 219 -0.07 9.02 -1.37
CA GLY A 219 -1.36 8.34 -1.48
C GLY A 219 -1.62 7.90 -2.91
N TRP A 220 -2.25 6.74 -3.08
CA TRP A 220 -2.66 6.24 -4.40
C TRP A 220 -4.17 6.13 -4.51
N LYS A 221 -4.63 6.01 -5.76
CA LYS A 221 -6.05 5.93 -6.11
C LYS A 221 -6.26 4.80 -7.10
N TYR A 222 -7.46 4.24 -7.12
CA TYR A 222 -7.85 3.24 -8.10
C TYR A 222 -8.41 3.89 -9.35
N VAL A 223 -7.96 3.41 -10.51
CA VAL A 223 -8.47 3.85 -11.80
C VAL A 223 -9.89 3.31 -12.07
N ASN A 224 -10.29 2.23 -11.41
CA ASN A 224 -11.51 1.48 -11.67
C ASN A 224 -12.58 1.61 -10.57
N ALA A 225 -12.49 2.65 -9.73
CA ALA A 225 -13.38 2.83 -8.59
C ALA A 225 -14.88 2.93 -8.96
N ASN A 226 -15.19 3.33 -10.19
CA ASN A 226 -16.57 3.48 -10.67
C ASN A 226 -17.10 2.25 -11.43
N GLU A 227 -16.34 1.15 -11.53
CA GLU A 227 -16.80 -0.05 -12.24
C GLU A 227 -17.90 -0.80 -11.50
N CYS A 228 -17.83 -0.90 -10.18
CA CYS A 228 -18.86 -1.56 -9.39
C CYS A 228 -18.91 -1.05 -7.94
N CYS A 229 -19.94 -1.48 -7.21
CA CYS A 229 -20.10 -1.12 -5.80
C CYS A 229 -18.89 -1.56 -4.94
N MET A 230 -18.32 -2.73 -5.24
CA MET A 230 -17.16 -3.25 -4.50
C MET A 230 -15.93 -2.36 -4.67
N THR A 231 -15.56 -1.99 -5.90
CA THR A 231 -14.39 -1.13 -6.16
C THR A 231 -14.59 0.27 -5.59
N ARG A 232 -15.83 0.77 -5.58
CA ARG A 232 -16.18 2.04 -4.93
C ARG A 232 -16.02 2.00 -3.42
N ILE A 233 -16.46 0.91 -2.76
CA ILE A 233 -16.28 0.74 -1.31
C ILE A 233 -14.78 0.64 -0.96
N GLN A 234 -14.00 -0.09 -1.75
CA GLN A 234 -12.55 -0.18 -1.59
C GLN A 234 -11.88 1.19 -1.71
N GLU A 235 -12.25 1.99 -2.71
CA GLU A 235 -11.74 3.34 -2.89
C GLU A 235 -12.10 4.25 -1.70
N MET A 236 -13.35 4.20 -1.21
CA MET A 236 -13.77 4.96 -0.03
C MET A 236 -12.93 4.61 1.21
N SER A 237 -12.71 3.31 1.45
CA SER A 237 -11.92 2.83 2.58
C SER A 237 -10.47 3.33 2.50
N LEU A 238 -9.84 3.27 1.32
CA LEU A 238 -8.46 3.72 1.14
C LEU A 238 -8.31 5.24 1.13
N ASN A 239 -9.29 5.96 0.59
CA ASN A 239 -9.33 7.42 0.68
C ASN A 239 -9.38 7.87 2.15
N TYR A 240 -10.11 7.16 3.03
CA TYR A 240 -10.08 7.42 4.46
C TYR A 240 -8.66 7.22 5.04
N HIS A 241 -8.03 6.09 4.75
CA HIS A 241 -6.67 5.79 5.21
C HIS A 241 -5.66 6.90 4.85
N PHE A 242 -5.64 7.35 3.58
CA PHE A 242 -4.72 8.41 3.16
C PHE A 242 -5.10 9.81 3.63
N ALA A 243 -6.38 10.18 3.48
CA ALA A 243 -6.82 11.54 3.73
C ALA A 243 -7.01 11.87 5.22
N VAL A 244 -7.24 10.85 6.04
CA VAL A 244 -7.50 10.98 7.48
C VAL A 244 -6.38 10.37 8.31
N GLU A 245 -6.18 9.05 8.25
CA GLU A 245 -5.25 8.36 9.17
C GLU A 245 -3.80 8.80 8.95
N GLN A 246 -3.27 8.65 7.73
CA GLN A 246 -1.88 9.01 7.43
C GLN A 246 -1.65 10.51 7.56
N LYS A 247 -2.62 11.33 7.12
CA LYS A 247 -2.52 12.79 7.23
C LYS A 247 -2.52 13.26 8.68
N SER A 248 -3.37 12.68 9.52
CA SER A 248 -3.37 12.94 10.97
C SER A 248 -2.02 12.58 11.58
N GLY A 249 -1.55 11.35 11.35
CA GLY A 249 -0.26 10.86 11.85
C GLY A 249 0.92 11.74 11.45
N SER A 250 1.04 12.07 10.16
CA SER A 250 2.09 12.96 9.65
C SER A 250 2.02 14.35 10.28
N SER A 251 0.82 14.92 10.49
CA SER A 251 0.65 16.26 11.04
C SER A 251 1.04 16.37 12.52
N ILE A 252 0.97 15.26 13.27
CA ILE A 252 1.34 15.20 14.69
C ILE A 252 2.73 14.60 14.92
N HIS A 253 3.49 14.32 13.86
CA HIS A 253 4.76 13.57 13.91
C HIS A 253 4.60 12.20 14.61
N GLY A 254 3.45 11.56 14.41
CA GLY A 254 3.16 10.22 14.90
C GLY A 254 3.81 9.15 14.02
N PHE A 255 3.82 7.91 14.52
CA PHE A 255 4.25 6.76 13.74
C PHE A 255 3.40 6.61 12.48
N PHE A 256 4.03 6.43 11.32
CA PHE A 256 3.33 6.16 10.07
C PHE A 256 3.91 4.90 9.42
N GLY A 257 3.02 4.07 8.87
CA GLY A 257 3.41 2.84 8.19
C GLY A 257 3.87 3.12 6.75
N PHE A 258 4.95 2.48 6.33
CA PHE A 258 5.21 2.32 4.90
C PHE A 258 4.20 1.35 4.34
N ASN A 259 3.59 1.75 3.25
CA ASN A 259 2.43 1.09 2.67
C ASN A 259 2.80 0.02 1.63
N GLY A 260 4.10 -0.23 1.43
CA GLY A 260 4.60 -1.24 0.50
C GLY A 260 4.88 -0.72 -0.91
N THR A 261 4.43 0.49 -1.27
CA THR A 261 4.55 1.07 -2.63
C THR A 261 4.37 2.59 -2.56
N ALA A 262 4.76 3.30 -3.62
CA ALA A 262 4.68 4.75 -3.77
C ALA A 262 5.32 5.54 -2.60
N GLY A 263 6.34 4.96 -1.98
CA GLY A 263 7.16 5.60 -0.96
C GLY A 263 8.56 5.89 -1.51
N VAL A 264 9.12 7.01 -1.07
CA VAL A 264 10.50 7.46 -1.38
C VAL A 264 11.27 7.61 -0.07
N TRP A 265 12.45 7.02 0.04
CA TRP A 265 13.34 7.17 1.19
C TRP A 265 14.81 7.16 0.78
#